data_AF-A0A1F9DPG8-F1
#
_entry.id   AF-A0A1F9DPG8-F1
#
_cell.length_a   1.000
_cell.length_b   1.000
_cell.length_c   1.000
_cell.angle_alpha   90.00
_cell.angle_beta   90.00
_cell.angle_gamma   90.00
#
_symmetry.space_group_name_H-M   'P 1'
#
loop_
_entity.id
_entity.type
_entity.pdbx_description
1 polymer ?
#
loop_
_entity_poly.entity_id
_entity_poly.type
_entity_poly.pdbx_seq_one_letter_code
_entity_poly.pdbx_strand_id
1 'polypeptide(L)'
;MHSVDLSSVLAGIKFKNPVISGGSELAHNLQGVKRLIDAGVGGITTKTHTTVREVTYRPRPYQMPLRRFGEGYEQSGGFLTMACPDPYDLDLKIKEELPRMADACKRANIPFIISFFCHFDNPEEWGEYATRFEKAGADMLELNFSCPDAKKAVEENIKGTEKIIQVTAGSVKSPVGLKIGLELEPLEKLSKIWVDAGAQFIAAHNAPNGILIDTENEIPFGFPNISCYIPGRSFVPLSVARIIRIKQVVDIPIIGIGGIYSGNDALQYILSGCPVVLICTAVFLRGTKIIKNTVKEIQEWMERKGYKTPKEFEGKIIRSLTSAAETKTKTEGALSVPPETPYFPLIYGEHCTKCGDCWNACDAGAIRYDKRSKKVVVDKDLCWSCGLCVGLCEEEAITLVSKKNKDEVIWDVTKGLPKPFKKIVDEKIR
;
A
#
# COMPACT_ATOMS: atom_id res chain seq x y z
N MET A 1 -27.94 16.94 -1.25
CA MET A 1 -26.63 16.41 -0.83
C MET A 1 -25.58 17.27 -1.49
N HIS A 2 -24.74 17.96 -0.71
CA HIS A 2 -23.57 18.63 -1.28
C HIS A 2 -22.60 17.54 -1.74
N SER A 3 -22.31 17.47 -3.03
CA SER A 3 -21.29 16.56 -3.56
C SER A 3 -19.95 16.88 -2.91
N VAL A 4 -19.30 15.89 -2.31
CA VAL A 4 -17.95 16.06 -1.76
C VAL A 4 -16.95 16.36 -2.88
N ASP A 5 -15.93 17.17 -2.57
CA ASP A 5 -14.83 17.44 -3.51
C ASP A 5 -13.76 16.38 -3.32
N LEU A 6 -13.54 15.56 -4.34
CA LEU A 6 -12.54 14.49 -4.32
C LEU A 6 -11.14 14.97 -4.70
N SER A 7 -10.97 16.24 -5.09
CA SER A 7 -9.69 16.71 -5.59
C SER A 7 -8.58 16.63 -4.53
N SER A 8 -7.36 16.37 -4.99
CA SER A 8 -6.17 16.29 -4.14
C SER A 8 -4.98 16.99 -4.81
N VAL A 9 -3.93 17.25 -4.02
CA VAL A 9 -2.74 17.97 -4.49
C VAL A 9 -1.49 17.17 -4.11
N LEU A 10 -0.64 16.88 -5.10
CA LEU A 10 0.66 16.23 -4.93
C LEU A 10 1.73 17.16 -5.51
N ALA A 11 2.67 17.60 -4.67
CA ALA A 11 3.79 18.46 -5.06
C ALA A 11 3.37 19.71 -5.88
N GLY A 12 2.24 20.32 -5.50
CA GLY A 12 1.67 21.49 -6.19
C GLY A 12 0.79 21.18 -7.41
N ILE A 13 0.73 19.93 -7.86
CA ILE A 13 -0.09 19.49 -8.99
C ILE A 13 -1.46 19.01 -8.51
N LYS A 14 -2.53 19.51 -9.12
CA LYS A 14 -3.91 19.17 -8.76
C LYS A 14 -4.40 17.93 -9.51
N PHE A 15 -5.00 17.00 -8.76
CA PHE A 15 -5.66 15.80 -9.26
C PHE A 15 -7.17 15.94 -9.05
N LYS A 16 -7.99 15.49 -10.00
CA LYS A 16 -9.47 15.58 -9.89
C LYS A 16 -10.06 14.59 -8.87
N ASN A 17 -9.34 13.52 -8.56
CA ASN A 17 -9.64 12.54 -7.52
C ASN A 17 -8.32 11.86 -7.08
N PRO A 18 -8.25 11.20 -5.91
CA PRO A 18 -6.98 10.71 -5.37
C PRO A 18 -6.50 9.40 -6.01
N VAL A 19 -7.24 8.81 -6.96
CA VAL A 19 -6.94 7.48 -7.50
C VAL A 19 -6.24 7.59 -8.85
N ILE A 20 -4.95 7.30 -8.87
CA ILE A 20 -4.14 7.24 -10.10
C ILE A 20 -3.89 5.78 -10.52
N SER A 21 -3.42 5.57 -11.75
CA SER A 21 -3.10 4.24 -12.27
C SER A 21 -1.93 4.29 -13.24
N GLY A 22 -1.29 3.15 -13.46
CA GLY A 22 -0.15 3.01 -14.39
C GLY A 22 1.10 2.52 -13.68
N GLY A 23 2.27 3.08 -14.00
CA GLY A 23 3.55 2.58 -13.50
C GLY A 23 3.82 1.14 -13.93
N SER A 24 3.20 0.73 -15.04
CA SER A 24 3.07 -0.65 -15.51
C SER A 24 2.61 -0.69 -16.98
N GLU A 25 2.40 -1.89 -17.52
CA GLU A 25 1.90 -2.13 -18.87
C GLU A 25 0.55 -1.45 -19.15
N LEU A 26 -0.20 -1.05 -18.12
CA LEU A 26 -1.49 -0.36 -18.28
C LEU A 26 -1.36 0.99 -19.00
N ALA A 27 -0.21 1.64 -18.90
CA ALA A 27 0.06 2.94 -19.48
C ALA A 27 1.33 2.92 -20.36
N HIS A 28 1.57 1.81 -21.06
CA HIS A 28 2.70 1.71 -22.01
C HIS A 28 2.41 2.34 -23.36
N ASN A 29 1.13 2.57 -23.71
CA ASN A 29 0.72 3.13 -24.99
C ASN A 29 -0.54 4.01 -24.86
N LEU A 30 -0.87 4.74 -25.93
CA LEU A 30 -2.03 5.63 -25.97
C LEU A 30 -3.38 4.91 -25.72
N GLN A 31 -3.54 3.67 -26.17
CA GLN A 31 -4.77 2.92 -25.99
C GLN A 31 -5.00 2.58 -24.51
N GLY A 32 -3.95 2.16 -23.80
CA GLY A 32 -3.98 1.92 -22.36
C GLY A 32 -4.35 3.18 -21.60
N VAL A 33 -3.71 4.31 -21.94
CA VAL A 33 -4.04 5.64 -21.37
C VAL A 33 -5.52 5.99 -21.55
N LYS A 34 -6.06 5.85 -22.77
CA LYS A 34 -7.49 6.10 -23.04
C LYS A 34 -8.40 5.23 -22.18
N ARG A 35 -8.10 3.93 -22.06
CA ARG A 35 -8.88 3.01 -21.20
C ARG A 35 -8.87 3.41 -19.72
N LEU A 36 -7.77 3.98 -19.22
CA LEU A 36 -7.68 4.48 -17.85
C LEU A 36 -8.45 5.80 -17.68
N ILE A 37 -8.38 6.70 -18.66
CA ILE A 37 -9.16 7.93 -18.71
C ILE A 37 -10.67 7.63 -18.68
N ASP A 38 -11.13 6.71 -19.53
CA ASP A 38 -12.53 6.29 -19.62
C ASP A 38 -13.03 5.68 -18.31
N ALA A 39 -12.12 5.10 -17.51
CA ALA A 39 -12.42 4.55 -16.20
C ALA A 39 -12.46 5.59 -15.07
N GLY A 40 -12.21 6.87 -15.36
CA GLY A 40 -12.29 7.97 -14.41
C GLY A 40 -11.06 8.16 -13.53
N VAL A 41 -9.89 7.67 -13.97
CA VAL A 41 -8.62 7.85 -13.24
C VAL A 41 -8.32 9.33 -12.97
N GLY A 42 -7.74 9.64 -11.81
CA GLY A 42 -7.36 10.99 -11.38
C GLY A 42 -6.03 11.51 -11.95
N GLY A 43 -5.18 10.60 -12.45
CA GLY A 43 -3.84 10.85 -12.99
C GLY A 43 -3.22 9.56 -13.52
N ILE A 44 -2.18 9.66 -14.36
CA ILE A 44 -1.54 8.49 -14.98
C ILE A 44 -0.03 8.55 -14.80
N THR A 45 0.56 7.43 -14.40
CA THR A 45 2.02 7.20 -14.45
C THR A 45 2.34 6.29 -15.63
N THR A 46 3.27 6.64 -16.51
CA THR A 46 3.65 5.80 -17.65
C THR A 46 4.29 4.49 -17.22
N LYS A 47 4.42 3.54 -18.16
CA LYS A 47 5.43 2.49 -18.00
C LYS A 47 6.81 3.17 -17.91
N THR A 48 7.70 2.64 -17.06
CA THR A 48 9.06 3.17 -16.93
C THR A 48 9.80 3.09 -18.27
N HIS A 49 10.24 4.24 -18.77
CA HIS A 49 11.10 4.37 -19.94
C HIS A 49 12.57 4.26 -19.54
N THR A 50 13.46 3.76 -20.42
CA THR A 50 14.85 3.51 -20.05
C THR A 50 15.84 3.77 -21.18
N THR A 51 17.01 4.30 -20.84
CA THR A 51 18.18 4.37 -21.72
C THR A 51 18.97 3.06 -21.71
N VAL A 52 18.85 2.30 -20.62
CA VAL A 52 19.52 1.01 -20.41
C VAL A 52 18.73 -0.07 -21.13
N ARG A 53 19.28 -0.66 -22.21
CA ARG A 53 18.57 -1.62 -23.04
C ARG A 53 18.56 -3.01 -22.43
N GLU A 54 19.57 -3.34 -21.64
CA GLU A 54 19.80 -4.64 -21.02
C GLU A 54 18.71 -5.01 -20.01
N VAL A 55 18.11 -4.00 -19.38
CA VAL A 55 17.01 -4.20 -18.44
C VAL A 55 15.65 -4.35 -19.14
N THR A 56 15.57 -4.23 -20.48
CA THR A 56 14.31 -4.31 -21.22
C THR A 56 13.94 -5.72 -21.70
N TYR A 57 14.82 -6.71 -21.50
CA TYR A 57 14.54 -8.09 -21.89
C TYR A 57 13.43 -8.70 -21.01
N ARG A 58 12.36 -9.19 -21.66
CA ARG A 58 11.24 -9.85 -20.98
C ARG A 58 11.19 -11.33 -21.31
N PRO A 59 11.16 -12.23 -20.31
CA PRO A 59 10.81 -13.62 -20.56
C PRO A 59 9.37 -13.69 -21.12
N ARG A 60 9.03 -14.77 -21.81
CA ARG A 60 7.66 -15.01 -22.27
C ARG A 60 7.28 -16.45 -21.95
N PRO A 61 6.20 -16.69 -21.19
CA PRO A 61 5.34 -15.72 -20.46
C PRO A 61 6.06 -14.97 -19.32
N TYR A 62 5.51 -13.83 -18.86
CA TYR A 62 6.07 -13.00 -17.76
C TYR A 62 5.08 -12.55 -16.68
N GLN A 63 3.85 -13.05 -16.69
CA GLN A 63 2.83 -12.77 -15.68
C GLN A 63 2.08 -14.05 -15.34
N MET A 64 2.06 -14.44 -14.07
CA MET A 64 1.52 -15.73 -13.61
C MET A 64 0.58 -15.54 -12.42
N PRO A 65 -0.76 -15.48 -12.64
CA PRO A 65 -1.74 -15.47 -11.54
C PRO A 65 -1.60 -16.66 -10.60
N LEU A 66 -1.69 -16.42 -9.29
CA LEU A 66 -1.43 -17.43 -8.27
C LEU A 66 -2.66 -18.26 -7.86
N ARG A 67 -3.77 -18.17 -8.58
CA ARG A 67 -5.02 -18.89 -8.24
C ARG A 67 -4.86 -20.41 -8.06
N ARG A 68 -3.86 -21.02 -8.74
CA ARG A 68 -3.58 -22.46 -8.62
C ARG A 68 -3.15 -22.87 -7.20
N PHE A 69 -2.59 -21.96 -6.42
CA PHE A 69 -2.12 -22.25 -5.06
C PHE A 69 -3.23 -22.13 -4.00
N GLY A 70 -4.49 -21.96 -4.41
CA GLY A 70 -5.66 -22.00 -3.54
C GLY A 70 -6.39 -20.66 -3.45
N GLU A 71 -7.58 -20.73 -2.83
CA GLU A 71 -8.52 -19.61 -2.73
C GLU A 71 -7.90 -18.36 -2.08
N GLY A 72 -7.04 -18.52 -1.07
CA GLY A 72 -6.37 -17.39 -0.42
C GLY A 72 -5.49 -16.57 -1.39
N TYR A 73 -4.78 -17.23 -2.31
CA TYR A 73 -3.98 -16.55 -3.34
C TYR A 73 -4.85 -15.89 -4.41
N GLU A 74 -5.97 -16.52 -4.78
CA GLU A 74 -6.94 -15.95 -5.71
C GLU A 74 -7.61 -14.69 -5.14
N GLN A 75 -8.15 -14.78 -3.92
CA GLN A 75 -8.86 -13.68 -3.26
C GLN A 75 -7.94 -12.49 -2.95
N SER A 76 -6.69 -12.75 -2.57
CA SER A 76 -5.67 -11.71 -2.37
C SER A 76 -5.20 -11.07 -3.68
N GLY A 77 -5.54 -11.66 -4.83
CA GLY A 77 -5.19 -11.16 -6.15
C GLY A 77 -3.69 -11.20 -6.44
N GLY A 78 -2.97 -12.18 -5.89
CA GLY A 78 -1.53 -12.32 -6.09
C GLY A 78 -1.17 -12.84 -7.50
N PHE A 79 -0.11 -12.30 -8.10
CA PHE A 79 0.49 -12.86 -9.31
C PHE A 79 2.00 -12.64 -9.35
N LEU A 80 2.78 -13.57 -9.93
CA LEU A 80 4.22 -13.36 -10.14
C LEU A 80 4.46 -12.59 -11.43
N THR A 81 5.38 -11.64 -11.42
CA THR A 81 5.75 -10.93 -12.64
C THR A 81 7.23 -10.60 -12.79
N MET A 82 7.72 -10.81 -14.01
CA MET A 82 9.03 -10.36 -14.51
C MET A 82 8.86 -9.20 -15.49
N ALA A 83 7.88 -8.33 -15.22
CA ALA A 83 7.72 -7.10 -15.97
C ALA A 83 8.95 -6.21 -15.79
N CYS A 84 9.48 -5.69 -16.89
CA CYS A 84 10.65 -4.80 -16.89
C CYS A 84 10.28 -3.45 -17.52
N PRO A 85 11.18 -2.46 -17.62
CA PRO A 85 10.96 -1.21 -18.35
C PRO A 85 10.44 -1.39 -19.79
N ASP A 86 9.97 -0.30 -20.38
CA ASP A 86 9.43 -0.27 -21.74
C ASP A 86 10.50 -0.71 -22.76
N PRO A 87 10.27 -1.77 -23.57
CA PRO A 87 11.25 -2.28 -24.52
C PRO A 87 11.25 -1.54 -25.87
N TYR A 88 10.34 -0.59 -26.08
CA TYR A 88 10.30 0.19 -27.32
C TYR A 88 11.44 1.21 -27.37
N ASP A 89 11.76 1.63 -28.59
CA ASP A 89 12.75 2.67 -28.83
C ASP A 89 12.36 3.97 -28.10
N LEU A 90 13.27 4.46 -27.25
CA LEU A 90 13.02 5.59 -26.38
C LEU A 90 12.85 6.90 -27.16
N ASP A 91 13.64 7.11 -28.21
CA ASP A 91 13.60 8.33 -29.00
C ASP A 91 12.28 8.45 -29.76
N LEU A 92 11.80 7.33 -30.33
CA LEU A 92 10.48 7.27 -30.96
C LEU A 92 9.36 7.50 -29.95
N LYS A 93 9.44 6.91 -28.75
CA LYS A 93 8.47 7.14 -27.67
C LYS A 93 8.38 8.63 -27.31
N ILE A 94 9.51 9.28 -27.08
CA ILE A 94 9.59 10.70 -26.72
C ILE A 94 9.07 11.60 -27.84
N LYS A 95 9.41 11.29 -29.10
CA LYS A 95 9.05 12.12 -30.24
C LYS A 95 7.59 11.98 -30.65
N GLU A 96 7.02 10.78 -30.55
CA GLU A 96 5.74 10.48 -31.20
C GLU A 96 4.63 10.09 -30.23
N GLU A 97 4.89 9.15 -29.31
CA GLU A 97 3.81 8.55 -28.52
C GLU A 97 3.53 9.32 -27.21
N LEU A 98 4.57 9.69 -26.48
CA LEU A 98 4.43 10.41 -25.20
C LEU A 98 3.69 11.75 -25.35
N PRO A 99 3.96 12.59 -26.37
CA PRO A 99 3.17 13.81 -26.58
C PRO A 99 1.68 13.53 -26.81
N ARG A 100 1.34 12.43 -27.51
CA ARG A 100 -0.06 12.04 -27.75
C ARG A 100 -0.75 11.54 -26.48
N MET A 101 -0.01 10.82 -25.62
CA MET A 101 -0.49 10.39 -24.30
C MET A 101 -0.71 11.58 -23.37
N ALA A 102 0.25 12.51 -23.30
CA ALA A 102 0.16 13.75 -22.54
C ALA A 102 -1.04 14.60 -22.99
N ASP A 103 -1.22 14.78 -24.29
CA ASP A 103 -2.34 15.51 -24.88
C ASP A 103 -3.70 14.85 -24.57
N ALA A 104 -3.78 13.52 -24.53
CA ALA A 104 -4.97 12.81 -24.06
C ALA A 104 -5.26 13.08 -22.57
N CYS A 105 -4.23 13.05 -21.72
CA CYS A 105 -4.36 13.35 -20.28
C CYS A 105 -4.79 14.81 -20.05
N LYS A 106 -4.19 15.75 -20.79
CA LYS A 106 -4.53 17.18 -20.77
C LYS A 106 -5.98 17.42 -21.14
N ARG A 107 -6.49 16.81 -22.23
CA ARG A 107 -7.92 16.88 -22.60
C ARG A 107 -8.85 16.30 -21.54
N ALA A 108 -8.38 15.28 -20.81
CA ALA A 108 -9.11 14.66 -19.71
C ALA A 108 -8.95 15.41 -18.36
N ASN A 109 -8.19 16.51 -18.34
CA ASN A 109 -7.85 17.30 -17.16
C ASN A 109 -7.29 16.45 -16.01
N ILE A 110 -6.28 15.63 -16.33
CA ILE A 110 -5.56 14.80 -15.35
C ILE A 110 -4.04 14.94 -15.51
N PRO A 111 -3.27 14.88 -14.43
CA PRO A 111 -1.81 14.90 -14.51
C PRO A 111 -1.22 13.69 -15.22
N PHE A 112 -0.15 13.93 -15.98
CA PHE A 112 0.64 12.94 -16.67
C PHE A 112 2.05 12.84 -16.06
N ILE A 113 2.32 11.71 -15.41
CA ILE A 113 3.58 11.43 -14.73
C ILE A 113 4.40 10.50 -15.61
N ILE A 114 5.61 10.90 -16.00
CA ILE A 114 6.53 10.03 -16.74
C ILE A 114 7.48 9.34 -15.77
N SER A 115 7.44 8.02 -15.74
CA SER A 115 8.39 7.18 -15.00
C SER A 115 9.57 6.84 -15.89
N PHE A 116 10.81 6.97 -15.40
CA PHE A 116 12.00 6.60 -16.18
C PHE A 116 13.18 6.11 -15.33
N PHE A 117 14.12 5.48 -16.01
CA PHE A 117 15.32 4.86 -15.47
C PHE A 117 16.51 5.11 -16.39
N CYS A 118 17.62 5.57 -15.84
CA CYS A 118 18.87 5.79 -16.55
C CYS A 118 20.02 5.12 -15.79
N HIS A 119 21.24 5.16 -16.34
CA HIS A 119 22.39 4.60 -15.66
C HIS A 119 22.72 5.39 -14.37
N PHE A 120 22.99 4.68 -13.27
CA PHE A 120 23.29 5.33 -11.98
C PHE A 120 24.68 5.97 -11.89
N ASP A 121 25.60 5.58 -12.77
CA ASP A 121 26.94 6.15 -12.87
C ASP A 121 27.00 7.40 -13.77
N ASN A 122 25.88 7.78 -14.40
CA ASN A 122 25.79 8.97 -15.25
C ASN A 122 24.65 9.92 -14.83
N PRO A 123 24.83 10.75 -13.79
CA PRO A 123 23.81 11.70 -13.33
C PRO A 123 23.33 12.70 -14.39
N GLU A 124 24.19 13.10 -15.33
CA GLU A 124 23.85 14.08 -16.37
C GLU A 124 22.85 13.51 -17.38
N GLU A 125 22.89 12.19 -17.65
CA GLU A 125 21.89 11.51 -18.48
C GLU A 125 20.47 11.69 -17.91
N TRP A 126 20.32 11.58 -16.58
CA TRP A 126 19.03 11.78 -15.94
C TRP A 126 18.50 13.20 -16.15
N GLY A 127 19.37 14.21 -16.04
CA GLY A 127 19.01 15.61 -16.28
C GLY A 127 18.60 15.89 -17.73
N GLU A 128 19.33 15.31 -18.69
CA GLU A 128 19.02 15.40 -20.12
C GLU A 128 17.64 14.80 -20.42
N TYR A 129 17.40 13.55 -20.00
CA TYR A 129 16.15 12.86 -20.28
C TYR A 129 14.97 13.47 -19.54
N ALA A 130 15.15 13.99 -18.32
CA ALA A 130 14.12 14.77 -17.65
C ALA A 130 13.68 15.99 -18.48
N THR A 131 14.63 16.74 -19.04
CA THR A 131 14.32 17.87 -19.94
C THR A 131 13.54 17.42 -21.17
N ARG A 132 13.89 16.26 -21.74
CA ARG A 132 13.20 15.69 -22.91
C ARG A 132 11.79 15.22 -22.57
N PHE A 133 11.59 14.61 -21.41
CA PHE A 133 10.28 14.15 -20.93
C PHE A 133 9.36 15.32 -20.55
N GLU A 134 9.88 16.38 -19.92
CA GLU A 134 9.12 17.61 -19.68
C GLU A 134 8.65 18.23 -21.01
N LYS A 135 9.54 18.33 -22.01
CA LYS A 135 9.17 18.79 -23.36
C LYS A 135 8.14 17.88 -24.05
N ALA A 136 8.14 16.59 -23.75
CA ALA A 136 7.15 15.63 -24.24
C ALA A 136 5.79 15.73 -23.52
N GLY A 137 5.66 16.62 -22.52
CA GLY A 137 4.40 16.93 -21.84
C GLY A 137 4.22 16.26 -20.48
N ALA A 138 5.30 15.83 -19.81
CA ALA A 138 5.21 15.43 -18.41
C ALA A 138 4.78 16.60 -17.52
N ASP A 139 3.79 16.40 -16.67
CA ASP A 139 3.48 17.31 -15.56
C ASP A 139 4.35 17.03 -14.34
N MET A 140 4.82 15.79 -14.20
CA MET A 140 5.69 15.30 -13.12
C MET A 140 6.61 14.20 -13.63
N LEU A 141 7.75 14.04 -12.98
CA LEU A 141 8.73 13.01 -13.31
C LEU A 141 8.98 12.08 -12.12
N GLU A 142 8.95 10.78 -12.38
CA GLU A 142 9.18 9.73 -11.38
C GLU A 142 10.46 8.95 -11.74
N LEU A 143 11.50 9.10 -10.93
CA LEU A 143 12.74 8.35 -11.07
C LEU A 143 12.56 6.97 -10.48
N ASN A 144 12.72 5.92 -11.29
CA ASN A 144 12.49 4.55 -10.83
C ASN A 144 13.71 4.03 -10.05
N PHE A 145 13.68 4.20 -8.73
CA PHE A 145 14.68 3.73 -7.76
C PHE A 145 14.21 2.45 -7.06
N SER A 146 13.55 1.54 -7.79
CA SER A 146 12.89 0.39 -7.17
C SER A 146 13.35 -0.97 -7.68
N CYS A 147 14.27 -1.00 -8.65
CA CYS A 147 14.88 -2.22 -9.18
C CYS A 147 16.10 -2.66 -8.36
N PRO A 148 16.60 -3.90 -8.55
CA PRO A 148 17.83 -4.36 -7.92
C PRO A 148 19.04 -3.45 -8.15
N ASP A 149 19.17 -2.87 -9.35
CA ASP A 149 20.27 -1.94 -9.67
C ASP A 149 20.20 -0.65 -8.84
N ALA A 150 18.98 -0.17 -8.56
CA ALA A 150 18.78 0.99 -7.70
C ALA A 150 19.16 0.69 -6.25
N LYS A 151 18.80 -0.49 -5.74
CA LYS A 151 19.21 -0.93 -4.40
C LYS A 151 20.73 -0.96 -4.29
N LYS A 152 21.39 -1.61 -5.25
CA LYS A 152 22.85 -1.67 -5.33
C LYS A 152 23.47 -0.27 -5.39
N ALA A 153 22.96 0.62 -6.25
CA ALA A 153 23.46 1.98 -6.36
C ALA A 153 23.33 2.78 -5.05
N VAL A 154 22.19 2.65 -4.35
CA VAL A 154 21.96 3.30 -3.05
C VAL A 154 22.91 2.75 -1.97
N GLU A 155 23.12 1.43 -1.93
CA GLU A 155 23.98 0.76 -0.95
C GLU A 155 25.47 1.06 -1.19
N GLU A 156 25.91 1.07 -2.44
CA GLU A 156 27.33 1.27 -2.81
C GLU A 156 27.72 2.74 -2.88
N ASN A 157 26.84 3.62 -3.38
CA ASN A 157 27.17 5.02 -3.64
C ASN A 157 25.97 5.95 -3.46
N ILE A 158 25.55 6.14 -2.21
CA ILE A 158 24.47 7.07 -1.86
C ILE A 158 24.69 8.49 -2.40
N LYS A 159 25.93 9.01 -2.42
CA LYS A 159 26.26 10.34 -2.96
C LYS A 159 25.98 10.44 -4.46
N GLY A 160 26.21 9.37 -5.21
CA GLY A 160 25.83 9.29 -6.62
C GLY A 160 24.32 9.44 -6.79
N THR A 161 23.53 8.79 -5.93
CA THR A 161 22.07 8.89 -5.96
C THR A 161 21.56 10.28 -5.58
N GLU A 162 22.20 10.96 -4.63
CA GLU A 162 21.92 12.37 -4.31
C GLU A 162 22.18 13.27 -5.52
N LYS A 163 23.33 13.08 -6.19
CA LYS A 163 23.70 13.86 -7.37
C LYS A 163 22.72 13.67 -8.53
N ILE A 164 22.23 12.45 -8.75
CA ILE A 164 21.17 12.17 -9.73
C ILE A 164 19.92 13.01 -9.42
N ILE A 165 19.43 12.99 -8.18
CA ILE A 165 18.24 13.74 -7.79
C ILE A 165 18.45 15.24 -8.00
N GLN A 166 19.59 15.78 -7.56
CA GLN A 166 19.93 17.20 -7.70
C GLN A 166 19.98 17.65 -9.17
N VAL A 167 20.69 16.89 -10.02
CA VAL A 167 20.84 17.22 -11.45
C VAL A 167 19.49 17.13 -12.16
N THR A 168 18.70 16.11 -11.83
CA THR A 168 17.39 15.89 -12.46
C THR A 168 16.38 16.94 -12.05
N ALA A 169 16.25 17.22 -10.75
CA ALA A 169 15.34 18.26 -10.26
C ALA A 169 15.77 19.67 -10.73
N GLY A 170 17.08 19.91 -10.89
CA GLY A 170 17.61 21.18 -11.37
C GLY A 170 17.46 21.41 -12.88
N SER A 171 17.18 20.37 -13.68
CA SER A 171 17.07 20.49 -15.14
C SER A 171 15.66 20.82 -15.65
N VAL A 172 14.64 20.70 -14.80
CA VAL A 172 13.23 20.88 -15.16
C VAL A 172 12.47 21.75 -14.16
N LYS A 173 11.26 22.20 -14.53
CA LYS A 173 10.34 22.91 -13.61
C LYS A 173 9.31 21.96 -13.00
N SER A 174 9.02 20.87 -13.69
CA SER A 174 8.09 19.83 -13.28
C SER A 174 8.58 19.17 -12.00
N PRO A 175 7.70 18.85 -11.04
CA PRO A 175 8.12 18.17 -9.83
C PRO A 175 8.78 16.82 -10.12
N VAL A 176 9.94 16.59 -9.51
CA VAL A 176 10.69 15.34 -9.61
C VAL A 176 10.57 14.55 -8.31
N GLY A 177 10.27 13.26 -8.41
CA GLY A 177 10.14 12.36 -7.27
C GLY A 177 10.71 10.98 -7.56
N LEU A 178 10.68 10.11 -6.55
CA LEU A 178 11.32 8.80 -6.59
C LEU A 178 10.32 7.68 -6.35
N LYS A 179 10.33 6.65 -7.20
CA LYS A 179 9.64 5.40 -6.90
C LYS A 179 10.59 4.41 -6.26
N ILE A 180 10.26 3.97 -5.05
CA ILE A 180 11.18 3.20 -4.20
C ILE A 180 10.77 1.74 -4.06
N GLY A 181 11.77 0.87 -3.91
CA GLY A 181 11.58 -0.55 -3.62
C GLY A 181 11.26 -0.81 -2.15
N LEU A 182 10.64 -1.95 -1.86
CA LEU A 182 10.31 -2.32 -0.48
C LEU A 182 11.54 -2.64 0.37
N GLU A 183 12.62 -3.10 -0.27
CA GLU A 183 13.83 -3.61 0.40
C GLU A 183 14.85 -2.53 0.79
N LEU A 184 14.61 -1.26 0.46
CA LEU A 184 15.54 -0.19 0.77
C LEU A 184 15.53 0.12 2.28
N GLU A 185 16.70 0.03 2.90
CA GLU A 185 16.94 0.37 4.31
C GLU A 185 18.32 1.04 4.46
N PRO A 186 18.55 1.89 5.48
CA PRO A 186 17.59 2.38 6.48
C PRO A 186 16.64 3.45 5.90
N LEU A 187 15.35 3.14 5.82
CA LEU A 187 14.34 3.89 5.04
C LEU A 187 14.23 5.37 5.45
N GLU A 188 14.21 5.66 6.75
CA GLU A 188 14.04 7.02 7.27
C GLU A 188 15.21 7.92 6.90
N LYS A 189 16.43 7.39 6.99
CA LYS A 189 17.66 8.10 6.65
C LYS A 189 17.72 8.36 5.15
N LEU A 190 17.43 7.34 4.34
CA LEU A 190 17.39 7.46 2.89
C LEU A 190 16.35 8.50 2.44
N SER A 191 15.17 8.49 3.05
CA SER A 191 14.09 9.44 2.74
C SER A 191 14.52 10.89 2.98
N LYS A 192 15.21 11.18 4.10
CA LYS A 192 15.76 12.52 4.38
C LYS A 192 16.79 12.93 3.34
N ILE A 193 17.74 12.04 3.03
CA ILE A 193 18.79 12.29 2.06
C ILE A 193 18.21 12.63 0.68
N TRP A 194 17.21 11.89 0.23
CA TRP A 194 16.57 12.16 -1.06
C TRP A 194 15.81 13.48 -1.09
N VAL A 195 15.17 13.86 0.02
CA VAL A 195 14.50 15.17 0.14
C VAL A 195 15.52 16.31 0.15
N ASP A 196 16.61 16.18 0.92
CA ASP A 196 17.71 17.15 0.96
C ASP A 196 18.39 17.31 -0.41
N ALA A 197 18.42 16.22 -1.21
CA ALA A 197 18.90 16.24 -2.59
C ALA A 197 17.93 16.88 -3.59
N GLY A 198 16.68 17.18 -3.19
CA GLY A 198 15.70 17.91 -4.02
C GLY A 198 14.50 17.08 -4.48
N ALA A 199 14.28 15.87 -3.97
CA ALA A 199 13.07 15.12 -4.29
C ALA A 199 11.82 15.81 -3.73
N GLN A 200 10.81 16.02 -4.57
CA GLN A 200 9.57 16.75 -4.24
C GLN A 200 8.39 15.83 -3.93
N PHE A 201 8.48 14.54 -4.25
CA PHE A 201 7.53 13.51 -3.82
C PHE A 201 8.19 12.13 -3.81
N ILE A 202 7.57 11.16 -3.13
CA ILE A 202 7.97 9.75 -3.15
C ILE A 202 6.79 8.89 -3.61
N ALA A 203 7.02 7.90 -4.45
CA ALA A 203 6.08 6.84 -4.78
C ALA A 203 6.48 5.55 -4.07
N ALA A 204 5.70 5.15 -3.07
CA ALA A 204 6.02 4.07 -2.15
C ALA A 204 4.87 3.05 -2.13
N HIS A 205 5.04 1.80 -2.58
CA HIS A 205 6.28 1.11 -3.00
C HIS A 205 6.09 0.34 -4.31
N ASN A 206 7.20 -0.04 -4.94
CA ASN A 206 7.17 -1.14 -5.90
C ASN A 206 6.93 -2.48 -5.17
N ALA A 207 6.52 -3.50 -5.93
CA ALA A 207 6.22 -4.82 -5.39
C ALA A 207 7.48 -5.51 -4.80
N PRO A 208 7.33 -6.35 -3.77
CA PRO A 208 8.44 -7.14 -3.22
C PRO A 208 8.86 -8.26 -4.17
N ASN A 209 10.09 -8.74 -4.03
CA ASN A 209 10.59 -9.93 -4.70
C ASN A 209 10.11 -11.21 -3.99
N GLY A 210 10.01 -12.30 -4.74
CA GLY A 210 9.79 -13.63 -4.19
C GLY A 210 9.69 -14.72 -5.26
N ILE A 211 9.37 -15.93 -4.80
CA ILE A 211 9.27 -17.15 -5.59
C ILE A 211 8.18 -18.05 -5.01
N LEU A 212 7.54 -18.87 -5.85
CA LEU A 212 6.79 -20.05 -5.44
C LEU A 212 7.42 -21.31 -6.04
N ILE A 213 7.19 -22.44 -5.41
CA ILE A 213 7.70 -23.75 -5.83
C ILE A 213 6.51 -24.58 -6.32
N ASP A 214 6.65 -25.18 -7.51
CA ASP A 214 5.78 -26.26 -7.95
C ASP A 214 6.26 -27.53 -7.24
N THR A 215 5.55 -27.92 -6.18
CA THR A 215 5.92 -29.04 -5.31
C THR A 215 5.75 -30.40 -5.97
N GLU A 216 4.90 -30.52 -7.00
CA GLU A 216 4.68 -31.79 -7.71
C GLU A 216 5.85 -32.11 -8.64
N ASN A 217 6.47 -31.08 -9.21
CA ASN A 217 7.57 -31.21 -10.16
C ASN A 217 8.94 -30.84 -9.56
N GLU A 218 8.98 -30.39 -8.30
CA GLU A 218 10.19 -29.95 -7.58
C GLU A 218 10.97 -28.83 -8.32
N ILE A 219 10.26 -27.90 -8.94
CA ILE A 219 10.85 -26.78 -9.71
C ILE A 219 10.27 -25.42 -9.30
N PRO A 220 10.98 -24.30 -9.54
CA PRO A 220 10.40 -22.96 -9.43
C PRO A 220 9.12 -22.80 -10.26
N PHE A 221 8.05 -22.30 -9.64
CA PHE A 221 6.82 -21.99 -10.36
C PHE A 221 6.97 -20.68 -11.13
N GLY A 222 6.76 -20.74 -12.45
CA GLY A 222 6.76 -19.59 -13.35
C GLY A 222 8.15 -19.17 -13.82
N PHE A 223 9.08 -18.88 -12.90
CA PHE A 223 10.42 -18.40 -13.24
C PHE A 223 11.51 -19.03 -12.38
N PRO A 224 12.68 -19.38 -12.95
CA PRO A 224 13.78 -19.98 -12.21
C PRO A 224 14.65 -18.94 -11.48
N ASN A 225 14.04 -18.00 -10.73
CA ASN A 225 14.75 -17.01 -9.93
C ASN A 225 13.89 -16.47 -8.76
N ILE A 226 14.55 -15.87 -7.77
CA ILE A 226 13.91 -15.30 -6.56
C ILE A 226 13.46 -13.84 -6.72
N SER A 227 13.78 -13.21 -7.86
CA SER A 227 13.60 -11.78 -8.11
C SER A 227 12.29 -11.46 -8.84
N CYS A 228 11.28 -12.32 -8.71
CA CYS A 228 9.97 -12.09 -9.32
C CYS A 228 9.15 -11.17 -8.42
N TYR A 229 8.54 -10.14 -8.99
CA TYR A 229 7.67 -9.27 -8.22
C TYR A 229 6.37 -9.98 -7.82
N ILE A 230 5.99 -9.87 -6.54
CA ILE A 230 4.77 -10.43 -5.97
C ILE A 230 3.86 -9.32 -5.44
N PRO A 231 3.10 -8.64 -6.31
CA PRO A 231 2.00 -7.80 -5.85
C PRO A 231 0.85 -8.62 -5.26
N GLY A 232 0.02 -7.97 -4.44
CA GLY A 232 -1.22 -8.55 -3.89
C GLY A 232 -1.78 -7.71 -2.75
N ARG A 233 -3.02 -7.98 -2.34
CA ARG A 233 -3.71 -7.22 -1.28
C ARG A 233 -3.04 -7.34 0.10
N SER A 234 -2.34 -8.46 0.35
CA SER A 234 -1.52 -8.65 1.56
C SER A 234 -0.40 -7.62 1.71
N PHE A 235 -0.08 -6.88 0.65
CA PHE A 235 0.93 -5.84 0.67
C PHE A 235 0.48 -4.54 1.37
N VAL A 236 -0.84 -4.30 1.52
CA VAL A 236 -1.40 -3.09 2.15
C VAL A 236 -0.78 -2.80 3.52
N PRO A 237 -0.80 -3.71 4.52
CA PRO A 237 -0.26 -3.42 5.85
C PRO A 237 1.25 -3.10 5.83
N LEU A 238 2.03 -3.78 5.00
CA LEU A 238 3.48 -3.56 4.90
C LEU A 238 3.79 -2.19 4.28
N SER A 239 3.12 -1.84 3.19
CA SER A 239 3.33 -0.56 2.50
C SER A 239 2.86 0.61 3.36
N VAL A 240 1.67 0.51 3.99
CA VAL A 240 1.15 1.54 4.91
C VAL A 240 2.10 1.79 6.08
N ALA A 241 2.62 0.73 6.73
CA ALA A 241 3.56 0.87 7.84
C ALA A 241 4.84 1.62 7.43
N ARG A 242 5.38 1.33 6.25
CA ARG A 242 6.57 2.00 5.73
C ARG A 242 6.29 3.45 5.30
N ILE A 243 5.14 3.73 4.71
CA ILE A 243 4.71 5.10 4.40
C ILE A 243 4.66 5.94 5.67
N ILE A 244 4.11 5.39 6.77
CA ILE A 244 4.09 6.05 8.07
C ILE A 244 5.52 6.35 8.55
N ARG A 245 6.47 5.41 8.42
CA ARG A 245 7.89 5.65 8.76
C ARG A 245 8.47 6.82 7.97
N ILE A 246 8.19 6.91 6.66
CA ILE A 246 8.64 8.03 5.82
C ILE A 246 7.98 9.34 6.27
N LYS A 247 6.65 9.37 6.45
CA LYS A 247 5.90 10.55 6.87
C LYS A 247 6.28 11.08 8.26
N GLN A 248 6.89 10.25 9.12
CA GLN A 248 7.41 10.68 10.41
C GLN A 248 8.71 11.50 10.31
N VAL A 249 9.41 11.42 9.18
CA VAL A 249 10.75 12.01 9.03
C VAL A 249 10.87 13.03 7.89
N VAL A 250 9.89 13.08 6.98
CA VAL A 250 9.84 14.05 5.89
C VAL A 250 8.42 14.55 5.60
N ASP A 251 8.31 15.82 5.19
CA ASP A 251 7.02 16.48 4.93
C ASP A 251 6.52 16.34 3.50
N ILE A 252 7.40 16.01 2.55
CA ILE A 252 7.03 15.86 1.13
C ILE A 252 5.88 14.83 0.97
N PRO A 253 5.01 15.01 -0.03
CA PRO A 253 3.87 14.13 -0.21
C PRO A 253 4.28 12.78 -0.82
N ILE A 254 3.48 11.75 -0.56
CA ILE A 254 3.74 10.37 -0.98
C ILE A 254 2.59 9.84 -1.83
N ILE A 255 2.90 9.27 -2.99
CA ILE A 255 1.97 8.41 -3.75
C ILE A 255 1.94 7.05 -3.06
N GLY A 256 0.78 6.67 -2.50
CA GLY A 256 0.58 5.39 -1.83
C GLY A 256 0.35 4.24 -2.81
N ILE A 257 1.20 3.22 -2.78
CA ILE A 257 1.18 2.09 -3.71
C ILE A 257 1.34 0.78 -2.95
N GLY A 258 0.46 -0.19 -3.22
CA GLY A 258 0.62 -1.57 -2.76
C GLY A 258 -0.70 -2.24 -2.41
N GLY A 259 -1.12 -3.23 -3.19
CA GLY A 259 -2.27 -4.06 -2.80
C GLY A 259 -3.62 -3.35 -2.73
N ILE A 260 -3.84 -2.28 -3.49
CA ILE A 260 -5.12 -1.54 -3.49
C ILE A 260 -6.10 -2.25 -4.44
N TYR A 261 -7.18 -2.81 -3.89
CA TYR A 261 -8.24 -3.51 -4.64
C TYR A 261 -9.64 -2.95 -4.36
N SER A 262 -9.76 -1.91 -3.53
CA SER A 262 -11.01 -1.27 -3.12
C SER A 262 -10.75 0.16 -2.62
N GLY A 263 -11.82 0.95 -2.49
CA GLY A 263 -11.81 2.25 -1.83
C GLY A 263 -11.40 2.15 -0.36
N ASN A 264 -11.77 1.07 0.34
CA ASN A 264 -11.30 0.86 1.71
C ASN A 264 -9.77 0.69 1.78
N ASP A 265 -9.17 -0.05 0.83
CA ASP A 265 -7.70 -0.17 0.77
C ASP A 265 -7.07 1.20 0.49
N ALA A 266 -7.63 1.98 -0.45
CA ALA A 266 -7.16 3.33 -0.77
C ALA A 266 -7.25 4.29 0.44
N LEU A 267 -8.34 4.22 1.21
CA LEU A 267 -8.54 5.04 2.40
C LEU A 267 -7.47 4.81 3.47
N GLN A 268 -6.93 3.58 3.59
CA GLN A 268 -5.82 3.31 4.50
C GLN A 268 -4.59 4.16 4.18
N TYR A 269 -4.26 4.32 2.89
CA TYR A 269 -3.15 5.15 2.43
C TYR A 269 -3.42 6.64 2.64
N ILE A 270 -4.62 7.12 2.33
CA ILE A 270 -4.98 8.53 2.50
C ILE A 270 -4.94 8.91 3.99
N LEU A 271 -5.57 8.10 4.85
CA LEU A 271 -5.50 8.27 6.31
C LEU A 271 -4.07 8.25 6.86
N SER A 272 -3.16 7.56 6.16
CA SER A 272 -1.73 7.47 6.47
C SER A 272 -0.88 8.58 5.86
N GLY A 273 -1.47 9.54 5.15
CA GLY A 273 -0.79 10.75 4.68
C GLY A 273 -0.48 10.80 3.19
N CYS A 274 -1.07 9.91 2.38
CA CYS A 274 -0.92 9.94 0.92
C CYS A 274 -2.06 10.76 0.27
N PRO A 275 -1.78 11.91 -0.37
CA PRO A 275 -2.81 12.66 -1.08
C PRO A 275 -3.34 11.95 -2.34
N VAL A 276 -2.55 11.03 -2.90
CA VAL A 276 -2.93 10.19 -4.04
C VAL A 276 -2.47 8.75 -3.84
N VAL A 277 -3.15 7.82 -4.49
CA VAL A 277 -2.88 6.38 -4.44
C VAL A 277 -2.83 5.77 -5.84
N LEU A 278 -1.94 4.81 -6.08
CA LEU A 278 -1.78 4.15 -7.38
C LEU A 278 -2.33 2.72 -7.35
N ILE A 279 -3.28 2.45 -8.25
CA ILE A 279 -3.83 1.11 -8.49
C ILE A 279 -3.18 0.51 -9.74
N CYS A 280 -2.75 -0.75 -9.65
CA CYS A 280 -2.14 -1.46 -10.78
C CYS A 280 -2.64 -2.90 -10.87
N THR A 281 -2.25 -3.76 -9.93
CA THR A 281 -2.53 -5.20 -9.92
C THR A 281 -4.02 -5.53 -10.01
N ALA A 282 -4.86 -4.78 -9.31
CA ALA A 282 -6.30 -4.95 -9.37
C ALA A 282 -6.89 -4.68 -10.77
N VAL A 283 -6.29 -3.77 -11.56
CA VAL A 283 -6.75 -3.49 -12.93
C VAL A 283 -6.40 -4.65 -13.86
N PHE A 284 -5.23 -5.28 -13.71
CA PHE A 284 -4.87 -6.47 -14.50
C PHE A 284 -5.86 -7.63 -14.26
N LEU A 285 -6.23 -7.86 -13.00
CA LEU A 285 -7.03 -9.03 -12.62
C LEU A 285 -8.55 -8.80 -12.68
N ARG A 286 -9.03 -7.57 -12.46
CA ARG A 286 -10.46 -7.24 -12.34
C ARG A 286 -10.95 -6.24 -13.39
N GLY A 287 -10.06 -5.75 -14.25
CA GLY A 287 -10.36 -4.75 -15.27
C GLY A 287 -10.43 -3.31 -14.75
N THR A 288 -10.53 -2.35 -15.67
CA THR A 288 -10.44 -0.91 -15.36
C THR A 288 -11.60 -0.36 -14.52
N LYS A 289 -12.75 -1.07 -14.47
CA LYS A 289 -13.90 -0.70 -13.64
C LYS A 289 -13.55 -0.54 -12.16
N ILE A 290 -12.51 -1.23 -11.67
CA ILE A 290 -12.05 -1.11 -10.28
C ILE A 290 -11.66 0.32 -9.90
N ILE A 291 -11.15 1.11 -10.85
CA ILE A 291 -10.78 2.52 -10.63
C ILE A 291 -12.02 3.34 -10.28
N LYS A 292 -13.05 3.26 -11.12
CA LYS A 292 -14.33 3.94 -10.90
C LYS A 292 -14.99 3.53 -9.59
N ASN A 293 -14.97 2.24 -9.27
CA ASN A 293 -15.53 1.72 -8.02
C ASN A 293 -14.78 2.24 -6.80
N THR A 294 -13.44 2.26 -6.84
CA THR A 294 -12.60 2.80 -5.76
C THR A 294 -12.92 4.28 -5.51
N VAL A 295 -13.00 5.10 -6.56
CA VAL A 295 -13.35 6.52 -6.45
C VAL A 295 -14.73 6.70 -5.81
N LYS A 296 -15.72 5.90 -6.23
CA LYS A 296 -17.07 5.92 -5.67
C LYS A 296 -17.11 5.52 -4.19
N GLU A 297 -16.40 4.46 -3.82
CA GLU A 297 -16.32 3.98 -2.44
C GLU A 297 -15.66 5.02 -1.51
N ILE A 298 -14.63 5.75 -1.99
CA ILE A 298 -14.03 6.87 -1.26
C ILE A 298 -15.06 7.99 -1.05
N GLN A 299 -15.79 8.36 -2.11
CA GLN A 299 -16.85 9.36 -2.05
C GLN A 299 -17.94 8.99 -1.03
N GLU A 300 -18.50 7.78 -1.13
CA GLU A 300 -19.54 7.29 -0.23
C GLU A 300 -19.07 7.26 1.23
N TRP A 301 -17.79 6.90 1.45
CA TRP A 301 -17.19 6.95 2.77
C TRP A 301 -17.05 8.38 3.30
N MET A 302 -16.62 9.33 2.46
CA MET A 302 -16.49 10.74 2.84
C MET A 302 -17.85 11.34 3.20
N GLU A 303 -18.87 11.12 2.37
CA GLU A 303 -20.25 11.57 2.60
C GLU A 303 -20.78 11.04 3.93
N ARG A 304 -20.61 9.73 4.18
CA ARG A 304 -21.02 9.10 5.45
C ARG A 304 -20.28 9.63 6.67
N LYS A 305 -19.00 10.00 6.52
CA LYS A 305 -18.17 10.55 7.59
C LYS A 305 -18.32 12.07 7.76
N GLY A 306 -18.98 12.75 6.82
CA GLY A 306 -19.13 14.20 6.80
C GLY A 306 -17.87 14.96 6.38
N TYR A 307 -16.93 14.31 5.68
CA TYR A 307 -15.75 14.99 5.13
C TYR A 307 -16.10 15.68 3.81
N LYS A 308 -15.58 16.89 3.61
CA LYS A 308 -15.79 17.67 2.38
C LYS A 308 -14.67 17.44 1.36
N THR A 309 -13.45 17.18 1.82
CA THR A 309 -12.26 16.97 0.97
C THR A 309 -11.35 15.87 1.53
N PRO A 310 -10.54 15.17 0.70
CA PRO A 310 -9.52 14.25 1.17
C PRO A 310 -8.56 14.86 2.20
N LYS A 311 -8.27 16.16 2.04
CA LYS A 311 -7.31 16.87 2.89
C LYS A 311 -7.70 16.91 4.37
N GLU A 312 -9.01 16.84 4.68
CA GLU A 312 -9.52 16.88 6.06
C GLU A 312 -9.18 15.63 6.88
N PHE A 313 -8.86 14.51 6.23
CA PHE A 313 -8.50 13.26 6.90
C PHE A 313 -7.16 12.68 6.47
N GLU A 314 -6.50 13.27 5.48
CA GLU A 314 -5.15 12.93 5.07
C GLU A 314 -4.19 12.96 6.27
N GLY A 315 -3.49 11.85 6.51
CA GLY A 315 -2.51 11.73 7.60
C GLY A 315 -3.09 11.73 9.00
N LYS A 316 -4.42 11.71 9.16
CA LYS A 316 -5.10 11.77 10.46
C LYS A 316 -4.66 10.65 11.41
N ILE A 317 -4.31 9.47 10.88
CA ILE A 317 -3.88 8.35 11.72
C ILE A 317 -2.49 8.58 12.32
N ILE A 318 -1.60 9.32 11.65
CA ILE A 318 -0.20 9.49 12.10
C ILE A 318 -0.15 10.08 13.51
N ARG A 319 -1.02 11.05 13.80
CA ARG A 319 -1.10 11.72 15.12
C ARG A 319 -1.57 10.79 16.24
N SER A 320 -2.29 9.73 15.91
CA SER A 320 -2.80 8.75 16.87
C SER A 320 -1.82 7.61 17.18
N LEU A 321 -0.72 7.51 16.44
CA LEU A 321 0.22 6.40 16.60
C LEU A 321 1.09 6.58 17.85
N THR A 322 1.38 5.45 18.49
CA THR A 322 2.20 5.35 19.70
C THR A 322 3.29 4.31 19.50
N SER A 323 4.39 4.42 20.25
CA SER A 323 5.46 3.43 20.18
C SER A 323 5.01 2.10 20.79
N ALA A 324 5.62 1.00 20.35
CA ALA A 324 5.37 -0.32 20.95
C ALA A 324 5.68 -0.34 22.46
N ALA A 325 6.71 0.39 22.91
CA ALA A 325 7.05 0.51 24.32
C ALA A 325 5.96 1.23 25.11
N GLU A 326 5.43 2.34 24.60
CA GLU A 326 4.32 3.06 25.22
C GLU A 326 3.04 2.21 25.26
N THR A 327 2.71 1.51 24.17
CA THR A 327 1.54 0.60 24.15
C THR A 327 1.64 -0.49 25.20
N LYS A 328 2.82 -1.07 25.38
CA LYS A 328 3.07 -2.12 26.39
C LYS A 328 3.07 -1.58 27.82
N THR A 329 3.55 -0.37 28.05
CA THR A 329 3.73 0.17 29.42
C THR A 329 2.52 0.93 29.95
N LYS A 330 1.66 1.48 29.07
CA LYS A 330 0.51 2.31 29.46
C LYS A 330 -0.83 1.54 29.51
N THR A 331 -0.82 0.23 29.33
CA THR A 331 -2.05 -0.59 29.31
C THR A 331 -2.35 -1.26 30.65
N GLU A 332 -3.63 -1.30 31.03
CA GLU A 332 -4.09 -2.05 32.21
C GLU A 332 -3.78 -3.54 32.02
N GLY A 333 -3.18 -4.14 33.03
CA GLY A 333 -2.86 -5.57 33.05
C GLY A 333 -1.70 -5.98 32.14
N ALA A 334 -0.83 -5.04 31.73
CA ALA A 334 0.31 -5.31 30.87
C ALA A 334 1.26 -6.41 31.38
N LEU A 335 1.36 -6.59 32.70
CA LEU A 335 2.15 -7.63 33.37
C LEU A 335 1.27 -8.70 34.04
N SER A 336 -0.05 -8.62 33.90
CA SER A 336 -0.95 -9.60 34.51
C SER A 336 -0.81 -10.94 33.81
N VAL A 337 -0.70 -12.00 34.60
CA VAL A 337 -0.82 -13.39 34.17
C VAL A 337 -2.13 -13.96 34.74
N PRO A 338 -2.61 -15.13 34.30
CA PRO A 338 -3.78 -15.76 34.92
C PRO A 338 -3.43 -16.22 36.36
N PRO A 339 -4.34 -16.07 37.34
CA PRO A 339 -5.73 -15.61 37.24
C PRO A 339 -5.95 -14.08 37.23
N GLU A 340 -4.90 -13.27 37.38
CA GLU A 340 -4.94 -11.82 37.54
C GLU A 340 -5.16 -11.02 36.24
N THR A 341 -5.27 -11.70 35.09
CA THR A 341 -5.61 -11.04 33.82
C THR A 341 -6.95 -10.31 33.91
N PRO A 342 -7.07 -9.07 33.37
CA PRO A 342 -8.22 -8.22 33.66
C PRO A 342 -9.49 -8.56 32.86
N TYR A 343 -9.37 -9.35 31.79
CA TYR A 343 -10.45 -9.60 30.84
C TYR A 343 -10.71 -11.10 30.65
N PHE A 344 -11.86 -11.45 30.06
CA PHE A 344 -12.13 -12.81 29.62
C PHE A 344 -13.14 -12.80 28.46
N PRO A 345 -13.15 -13.82 27.59
CA PRO A 345 -14.16 -13.94 26.55
C PRO A 345 -15.51 -14.33 27.14
N LEU A 346 -16.55 -13.56 26.81
CA LEU A 346 -17.94 -13.91 27.04
C LEU A 346 -18.51 -14.49 25.75
N ILE A 347 -19.11 -15.68 25.84
CA ILE A 347 -19.67 -16.41 24.70
C ILE A 347 -21.20 -16.35 24.76
N TYR A 348 -21.82 -15.82 23.71
CA TYR A 348 -23.26 -15.75 23.53
C TYR A 348 -23.76 -17.05 22.89
N GLY A 349 -24.45 -17.88 23.68
CA GLY A 349 -24.82 -19.24 23.30
C GLY A 349 -25.82 -19.32 22.14
N GLU A 350 -26.61 -18.27 21.95
CA GLU A 350 -27.59 -18.08 20.88
C GLU A 350 -26.94 -17.88 19.51
N HIS A 351 -25.72 -17.35 19.45
CA HIS A 351 -24.95 -17.15 18.23
C HIS A 351 -23.88 -18.24 18.03
N CYS A 352 -23.57 -19.02 19.07
CA CYS A 352 -22.51 -20.02 19.02
C CYS A 352 -22.93 -21.29 18.25
N THR A 353 -22.28 -21.55 17.12
CA THR A 353 -22.47 -22.77 16.29
C THR A 353 -21.70 -23.99 16.80
N LYS A 354 -20.81 -23.81 17.79
CA LYS A 354 -19.96 -24.88 18.37
C LYS A 354 -19.00 -25.49 17.34
N CYS A 355 -18.52 -24.70 16.38
CA CYS A 355 -17.54 -25.13 15.36
C CYS A 355 -16.19 -25.61 15.95
N GLY A 356 -15.74 -24.97 17.03
CA GLY A 356 -14.56 -25.37 17.79
C GLY A 356 -13.34 -24.49 17.67
N ASP A 357 -13.35 -23.49 16.78
CA ASP A 357 -12.18 -22.65 16.51
C ASP A 357 -11.64 -21.96 17.76
N CYS A 358 -12.53 -21.44 18.61
CA CYS A 358 -12.14 -20.74 19.83
C CYS A 358 -11.40 -21.61 20.87
N TRP A 359 -11.81 -22.87 21.06
CA TRP A 359 -11.13 -23.75 22.03
C TRP A 359 -9.96 -24.50 21.42
N ASN A 360 -9.98 -24.78 20.12
CA ASN A 360 -8.83 -25.37 19.42
C ASN A 360 -7.66 -24.38 19.35
N ALA A 361 -7.94 -23.08 19.24
CA ALA A 361 -6.92 -22.03 19.21
C ALA A 361 -6.47 -21.53 20.60
N CYS A 362 -7.14 -21.96 21.69
CA CYS A 362 -6.81 -21.49 23.03
C CYS A 362 -5.60 -22.25 23.59
N ASP A 363 -4.41 -21.69 23.40
CA ASP A 363 -3.12 -22.17 23.94
C ASP A 363 -3.15 -22.41 25.46
N ALA A 364 -3.88 -21.58 26.18
CA ALA A 364 -4.03 -21.66 27.63
C ALA A 364 -4.94 -22.80 28.11
N GLY A 365 -5.68 -23.45 27.20
CA GLY A 365 -6.73 -24.41 27.56
C GLY A 365 -7.91 -23.78 28.32
N ALA A 366 -8.04 -22.45 28.28
CA ALA A 366 -9.05 -21.71 29.03
C ALA A 366 -10.46 -21.82 28.44
N ILE A 367 -10.62 -22.29 27.21
CA ILE A 367 -11.93 -22.47 26.57
C ILE A 367 -12.11 -23.96 26.30
N ARG A 368 -13.29 -24.50 26.61
CA ARG A 368 -13.61 -25.91 26.35
C ARG A 368 -15.08 -26.13 26.03
N TYR A 369 -15.38 -27.17 25.26
CA TYR A 369 -16.74 -27.66 25.10
C TYR A 369 -17.11 -28.59 26.27
N ASP A 370 -18.08 -28.17 27.09
CA ASP A 370 -18.62 -29.02 28.15
C ASP A 370 -19.74 -29.91 27.58
N LYS A 371 -19.46 -31.22 27.52
CA LYS A 371 -20.40 -32.24 27.02
C LYS A 371 -21.67 -32.34 27.85
N ARG A 372 -21.64 -32.00 29.15
CA ARG A 372 -22.81 -32.11 30.04
C ARG A 372 -23.78 -30.97 29.79
N SER A 373 -23.31 -29.72 29.86
CA SER A 373 -24.15 -28.55 29.59
C SER A 373 -24.39 -28.30 28.10
N LYS A 374 -23.64 -28.98 27.21
CA LYS A 374 -23.62 -28.76 25.75
C LYS A 374 -23.29 -27.31 25.38
N LYS A 375 -22.48 -26.65 26.20
CA LYS A 375 -22.05 -25.25 26.04
C LYS A 375 -20.54 -25.16 25.93
N VAL A 376 -20.08 -24.11 25.27
CA VAL A 376 -18.68 -23.68 25.36
C VAL A 376 -18.53 -22.89 26.64
N VAL A 377 -17.57 -23.28 27.48
CA VAL A 377 -17.32 -22.66 28.78
C VAL A 377 -15.90 -22.10 28.83
N VAL A 378 -15.73 -21.05 29.61
CA VAL A 378 -14.46 -20.32 29.76
C VAL A 378 -14.01 -20.43 31.21
N ASP A 379 -12.83 -20.97 31.43
CA ASP A 379 -12.09 -20.91 32.67
C ASP A 379 -11.35 -19.57 32.76
N LYS A 380 -11.83 -18.70 33.65
CA LYS A 380 -11.31 -17.33 33.80
C LYS A 380 -9.93 -17.30 34.44
N ASP A 381 -9.58 -18.34 35.18
CA ASP A 381 -8.34 -18.42 35.95
C ASP A 381 -7.18 -18.93 35.09
N LEU A 382 -7.49 -19.50 33.93
CA LEU A 382 -6.52 -19.86 32.89
C LEU A 382 -6.43 -18.83 31.75
N CYS A 383 -7.42 -17.93 31.62
CA CYS A 383 -7.52 -17.06 30.45
C CYS A 383 -6.47 -15.95 30.43
N TRP A 384 -5.66 -15.88 29.36
CA TRP A 384 -4.65 -14.84 29.16
C TRP A 384 -5.17 -13.48 28.68
N SER A 385 -6.48 -13.31 28.46
CA SER A 385 -7.05 -12.08 27.87
C SER A 385 -6.50 -11.71 26.47
N CYS A 386 -5.94 -12.66 25.71
CA CYS A 386 -5.28 -12.38 24.43
C CYS A 386 -6.24 -11.93 23.31
N GLY A 387 -7.54 -12.26 23.43
CA GLY A 387 -8.57 -11.89 22.46
C GLY A 387 -8.60 -12.73 21.17
N LEU A 388 -7.68 -13.68 20.96
CA LEU A 388 -7.63 -14.47 19.72
C LEU A 388 -8.97 -15.15 19.37
N CYS A 389 -9.63 -15.75 20.36
CA CYS A 389 -10.94 -16.37 20.18
C CYS A 389 -12.03 -15.41 19.68
N VAL A 390 -11.97 -14.13 20.06
CA VAL A 390 -12.90 -13.09 19.57
C VAL A 390 -12.67 -12.87 18.08
N GLY A 391 -11.41 -12.72 17.66
CA GLY A 391 -11.05 -12.50 16.25
C GLY A 391 -11.30 -13.69 15.32
N LEU A 392 -11.35 -14.91 15.87
CA LEU A 392 -11.59 -16.14 15.09
C LEU A 392 -13.08 -16.49 14.92
N CYS A 393 -13.97 -15.92 15.73
CA CYS A 393 -15.37 -16.31 15.71
C CYS A 393 -16.13 -15.64 14.55
N GLU A 394 -16.35 -16.38 13.46
CA GLU A 394 -17.07 -15.88 12.27
C GLU A 394 -18.52 -15.46 12.57
N GLU A 395 -19.15 -16.08 13.57
CA GLU A 395 -20.53 -15.78 14.00
C GLU A 395 -20.62 -14.57 14.94
N GLU A 396 -19.48 -13.92 15.24
CA GLU A 396 -19.38 -12.81 16.19
C GLU A 396 -19.93 -13.15 17.60
N ALA A 397 -19.98 -14.44 17.94
CA ALA A 397 -20.59 -14.97 19.17
C ALA A 397 -19.74 -14.74 20.43
N ILE A 398 -18.55 -14.14 20.31
CA ILE A 398 -17.59 -13.96 21.41
C ILE A 398 -17.23 -12.49 21.51
N THR A 399 -17.24 -11.96 22.74
CA THR A 399 -16.79 -10.61 23.06
C THR A 399 -15.80 -10.65 24.22
N LEU A 400 -14.74 -9.86 24.17
CA LEU A 400 -13.84 -9.68 25.30
C LEU A 400 -14.45 -8.69 26.28
N VAL A 401 -14.65 -9.09 27.54
CA VAL A 401 -15.28 -8.26 28.58
C VAL A 401 -14.41 -8.16 29.83
N SER A 402 -14.67 -7.16 30.67
CA SER A 402 -13.99 -6.98 31.95
C SER A 402 -14.35 -8.07 32.96
N LYS A 403 -13.37 -8.59 33.70
CA LYS A 403 -13.64 -9.50 34.84
C LYS A 403 -14.39 -8.79 35.97
N LYS A 404 -14.18 -7.47 36.14
CA LYS A 404 -14.84 -6.64 37.16
C LYS A 404 -16.30 -6.37 36.81
N ASN A 405 -16.60 -6.19 35.52
CA ASN A 405 -17.95 -5.94 35.02
C ASN A 405 -18.15 -6.60 33.64
N LYS A 406 -18.94 -7.67 33.58
CA LYS A 406 -19.20 -8.39 32.33
C LYS A 406 -19.96 -7.56 31.27
N ASP A 407 -20.65 -6.50 31.67
CA ASP A 407 -21.36 -5.60 30.75
C ASP A 407 -20.40 -4.59 30.11
N GLU A 408 -19.18 -4.47 30.64
CA GLU A 408 -18.12 -3.66 30.07
C GLU A 408 -17.40 -4.43 28.95
N VAL A 409 -17.81 -4.16 27.72
CA VAL A 409 -17.15 -4.68 26.52
C VAL A 409 -15.80 -3.98 26.31
N ILE A 410 -14.74 -4.79 26.29
CA ILE A 410 -13.37 -4.37 26.04
C ILE A 410 -13.07 -4.39 24.55
N TRP A 411 -13.50 -5.44 23.85
CA TRP A 411 -13.30 -5.60 22.41
C TRP A 411 -14.24 -6.64 21.79
N ASP A 412 -14.67 -6.38 20.57
CA ASP A 412 -15.36 -7.31 19.66
C ASP A 412 -14.87 -7.04 18.23
N VAL A 413 -15.11 -7.95 17.30
CA VAL A 413 -14.60 -7.84 15.91
C VAL A 413 -15.19 -6.67 15.14
N THR A 414 -16.35 -6.16 15.53
CA THR A 414 -16.97 -4.98 14.90
C THR A 414 -16.31 -3.67 15.36
N LYS A 415 -15.62 -3.69 16.51
CA LYS A 415 -14.88 -2.56 17.07
C LYS A 415 -13.43 -2.58 16.59
N GLY A 416 -13.01 -1.48 15.97
CA GLY A 416 -11.65 -1.36 15.43
C GLY A 416 -10.52 -1.40 16.48
N LEU A 417 -10.60 -0.57 17.53
CA LEU A 417 -9.55 -0.44 18.55
C LEU A 417 -10.07 -0.90 19.93
N PRO A 418 -9.44 -1.92 20.57
CA PRO A 418 -9.79 -2.32 21.93
C PRO A 418 -9.73 -1.16 22.93
N LYS A 419 -10.64 -1.17 23.92
CA LYS A 419 -10.80 -0.09 24.92
C LYS A 419 -9.50 0.36 25.61
N PRO A 420 -8.57 -0.54 26.02
CA PRO A 420 -7.33 -0.13 26.68
C PRO A 420 -6.44 0.73 25.79
N PHE A 421 -6.42 0.45 24.48
CA PHE A 421 -5.63 1.21 23.51
C PHE A 421 -6.32 2.50 23.08
N LYS A 422 -7.66 2.56 23.12
CA LYS A 422 -8.42 3.77 22.82
C LYS A 422 -8.04 4.94 23.72
N LYS A 423 -7.83 4.69 25.03
CA LYS A 423 -7.38 5.72 25.97
C LYS A 423 -6.04 6.34 25.55
N ILE A 424 -5.10 5.52 25.11
CA ILE A 424 -3.77 5.97 24.64
C ILE A 424 -3.91 6.87 23.42
N VAL A 425 -4.80 6.50 22.49
CA VAL A 425 -5.08 7.30 21.29
C VAL A 425 -5.78 8.62 21.64
N ASP A 426 -6.79 8.58 22.50
CA ASP A 426 -7.56 9.77 22.90
C ASP A 426 -6.66 10.79 23.64
N GLU A 427 -5.66 10.33 24.40
CA GLU A 427 -4.64 11.18 25.05
C GLU A 427 -3.71 11.87 24.05
N LYS A 428 -3.47 11.29 22.87
CA LYS A 428 -2.60 11.87 21.83
C LYS A 428 -3.31 12.81 20.86
N ILE A 429 -4.62 12.66 20.69
CA ILE A 429 -5.41 13.46 19.74
C ILE A 429 -5.87 14.80 20.37
N ARG A 430 -5.87 14.90 21.71
CA ARG A 430 -6.07 16.16 22.44
C ARG A 430 -4.86 17.08 22.29
#